data_AF-A0A8T5DR20-F1
#
_entry.id   AF-A0A8T5DR20-F1
#
_cell.length_a   1.000
_cell.length_b   1.000
_cell.length_c   1.000
_cell.angle_alpha   90.00
_cell.angle_beta   90.00
_cell.angle_gamma   90.00
#
_symmetry.space_group_name_H-M   'P 1'
#
loop_
_entity.id
_entity.type
_entity.pdbx_description
1 polymer ?
#
loop_
_entity_poly.entity_id
_entity_poly.type
_entity_poly.pdbx_seq_one_letter_code
_entity_poly.pdbx_strand_id
1 'polypeptide(L)'
;MEDFDFHQHYQNHEVDISWLSKPSQHEFRWRNSDGRWRKSNRRVSSITTFRKALFQDNPADVYFSTSSWLNPIDLPRLSDETRPHPILLNHLIVFDIDFSPLSLENLEQARITTLKLHNWVEQNYDYELISISFSGSKGFHLFYNDLDRSLFSIENAKEREIAVKDERKKLLQEVLLAGFKVDPRITADTRRIIRLPGSIHGKTGLLCHRISLERLEKSIESWINDVPSHFADLEIPKTAISQDKEKKPFKSYVNEEKEQVDQYTYMMEVSNHLPGTKDRSALIFWTPYSWGTGAECFERLNTL
;
A
#
# COMPACT_ATOMS: atom_id res chain seq x y z
N MET A 1 -14.21 -22.99 -0.59
CA MET A 1 -12.91 -22.53 -0.02
C MET A 1 -12.36 -23.53 0.99
N GLU A 2 -13.20 -24.22 1.78
CA GLU A 2 -12.75 -25.15 2.84
C GLU A 2 -11.90 -26.34 2.34
N ASP A 3 -11.95 -26.70 1.05
CA ASP A 3 -11.23 -27.88 0.52
C ASP A 3 -9.95 -27.58 -0.28
N PHE A 4 -9.56 -26.31 -0.46
CA PHE A 4 -8.32 -26.02 -1.20
C PHE A 4 -7.09 -26.19 -0.30
N ASP A 5 -6.23 -27.15 -0.65
CA ASP A 5 -4.97 -27.39 0.03
C ASP A 5 -3.87 -26.46 -0.48
N PHE A 6 -3.74 -25.28 0.15
CA PHE A 6 -2.68 -24.33 -0.19
C PHE A 6 -1.30 -24.90 0.14
N HIS A 7 -1.17 -25.72 1.19
CA HIS A 7 0.10 -26.34 1.53
C HIS A 7 0.62 -27.16 0.34
N GLN A 8 -0.21 -28.08 -0.16
CA GLN A 8 0.13 -28.91 -1.32
C GLN A 8 0.35 -28.07 -2.58
N HIS A 9 -0.41 -26.98 -2.78
CA HIS A 9 -0.17 -26.07 -3.88
C HIS A 9 1.26 -25.52 -3.88
N TYR A 10 1.75 -24.97 -2.76
CA TYR A 10 3.10 -24.39 -2.68
C TYR A 10 4.23 -25.42 -2.64
N GLN A 11 3.93 -26.71 -2.44
CA GLN A 11 4.91 -27.77 -2.72
C GLN A 11 5.11 -27.99 -4.22
N ASN A 12 4.06 -27.82 -5.03
CA ASN A 12 4.07 -28.13 -6.46
C ASN A 12 4.26 -26.90 -7.36
N HIS A 13 3.96 -25.70 -6.86
CA HIS A 13 4.09 -24.44 -7.59
C HIS A 13 5.10 -23.53 -6.90
N GLU A 14 5.69 -22.63 -7.66
CA GLU A 14 6.72 -21.70 -7.17
C GLU A 14 6.14 -20.29 -7.03
N VAL A 15 6.48 -19.64 -5.92
CA VAL A 15 6.34 -18.19 -5.79
C VAL A 15 7.43 -17.50 -6.60
N ASP A 16 7.20 -16.24 -6.97
CA ASP A 16 8.14 -15.49 -7.77
C ASP A 16 8.93 -14.49 -6.92
N ILE A 17 10.12 -14.91 -6.53
CA ILE A 17 11.12 -14.11 -5.82
C ILE A 17 12.31 -13.72 -6.72
N SER A 18 12.27 -14.10 -8.00
CA SER A 18 13.41 -13.96 -8.92
C SER A 18 13.79 -12.51 -9.22
N TRP A 19 12.84 -11.60 -9.05
CA TRP A 19 12.98 -10.17 -9.30
C TRP A 19 13.53 -9.37 -8.11
N LEU A 20 13.57 -9.99 -6.93
CA LEU A 20 14.19 -9.38 -5.75
C LEU A 20 15.70 -9.63 -5.82
N SER A 21 16.50 -8.57 -5.69
CA SER A 21 17.97 -8.67 -5.73
C SER A 21 18.52 -9.57 -4.62
N LYS A 22 17.98 -9.45 -3.39
CA LYS A 22 18.33 -10.30 -2.24
C LYS A 22 17.08 -10.69 -1.44
N PRO A 23 16.36 -11.75 -1.84
CA PRO A 23 15.16 -12.21 -1.12
C PRO A 23 15.41 -12.45 0.37
N SER A 24 16.63 -12.89 0.73
CA SER A 24 17.01 -13.21 2.12
C SER A 24 17.05 -12.02 3.07
N GLN A 25 16.91 -10.80 2.55
CA GLN A 25 16.85 -9.56 3.32
C GLN A 25 15.41 -9.07 3.56
N HIS A 26 14.39 -9.75 3.03
CA HIS A 26 12.99 -9.39 3.25
C HIS A 26 12.35 -10.26 4.33
N GLU A 27 11.42 -9.69 5.10
CA GLU A 27 10.53 -10.44 6.01
C GLU A 27 9.46 -11.11 5.14
N PHE A 28 9.25 -12.42 5.33
CA PHE A 28 8.15 -13.15 4.69
C PHE A 28 7.07 -13.44 5.73
N ARG A 29 5.82 -13.20 5.36
CA ARG A 29 4.65 -13.40 6.22
C ARG A 29 3.54 -14.02 5.41
N TRP A 30 2.69 -14.80 6.06
CA TRP A 30 1.52 -15.34 5.40
C TRP A 30 0.33 -15.38 6.36
N ARG A 31 -0.85 -15.38 5.76
CA ARG A 31 -2.10 -15.65 6.43
C ARG A 31 -2.56 -17.03 6.04
N ASN A 32 -2.72 -17.91 7.03
CA ASN A 32 -3.24 -19.25 6.81
C ASN A 32 -4.73 -19.20 6.41
N SER A 33 -5.23 -20.28 5.82
CA SER A 33 -6.64 -20.45 5.48
C SER A 33 -7.58 -20.34 6.69
N ASP A 34 -7.10 -20.67 7.89
CA ASP A 34 -7.79 -20.45 9.18
C ASP A 34 -7.80 -18.97 9.63
N GLY A 35 -7.19 -18.08 8.84
CA GLY A 35 -7.10 -16.65 9.09
C GLY A 35 -5.95 -16.22 9.99
N ARG A 36 -5.19 -17.15 10.59
CA ARG A 36 -4.08 -16.83 11.49
C ARG A 36 -2.87 -16.32 10.70
N TRP A 37 -2.23 -15.29 11.25
CA TRP A 37 -0.97 -14.79 10.70
C TRP A 37 0.22 -15.60 11.19
N ARG A 38 1.19 -15.75 10.30
CA ARG A 38 2.47 -16.39 10.53
C ARG A 38 3.58 -15.50 9.99
N LYS A 39 4.75 -15.61 10.61
CA LYS A 39 5.98 -14.94 10.18
C LYS A 39 7.01 -16.01 9.93
N SER A 40 7.80 -15.85 8.87
CA SER A 40 8.94 -16.73 8.66
C SER A 40 9.92 -16.60 9.82
N ASN A 41 10.34 -17.73 10.38
CA ASN A 41 11.41 -17.80 11.38
C ASN A 41 12.80 -17.96 10.75
N ARG A 42 12.88 -17.90 9.42
CA ARG A 42 14.13 -18.07 8.65
C ARG A 42 14.18 -17.14 7.46
N ARG A 43 15.39 -16.83 7.00
CA ARG A 43 15.59 -16.09 5.77
C ARG A 43 15.18 -16.96 4.58
N VAL A 44 14.49 -16.36 3.62
CA VAL A 44 14.09 -17.00 2.37
C VAL A 44 15.00 -16.46 1.28
N SER A 45 15.92 -17.28 0.76
CA SER A 45 16.84 -16.93 -0.32
C SER A 45 16.51 -17.64 -1.64
N SER A 46 15.67 -18.67 -1.59
CA SER A 46 15.29 -19.52 -2.71
C SER A 46 13.94 -20.20 -2.46
N ILE A 47 13.34 -20.77 -3.50
CA ILE A 47 12.10 -21.54 -3.39
C ILE A 47 12.23 -22.70 -2.39
N THR A 48 13.39 -23.37 -2.36
CA THR A 48 13.68 -24.42 -1.36
C THR A 48 13.59 -23.89 0.06
N THR A 49 14.18 -22.72 0.34
CA THR A 49 14.10 -22.10 1.69
C THR A 49 12.71 -21.57 2.00
N PHE A 50 11.97 -21.10 0.99
CA PHE A 50 10.57 -20.70 1.12
C PHE A 50 9.68 -21.87 1.55
N ARG A 51 9.74 -23.01 0.84
CA ARG A 51 9.00 -24.23 1.21
C ARG A 51 9.35 -24.72 2.61
N LYS A 52 10.64 -24.68 2.97
CA LYS A 52 11.09 -24.98 4.33
C LYS A 52 10.58 -23.99 5.38
N ALA A 53 10.36 -22.72 5.02
CA ALA A 53 9.82 -21.71 5.92
C ALA A 53 8.33 -21.92 6.19
N LEU A 54 7.56 -22.34 5.18
CA LEU A 54 6.15 -22.71 5.33
C LEU A 54 5.97 -23.91 6.26
N PHE A 55 6.92 -24.85 6.28
CA PHE A 55 6.86 -26.07 7.10
C PHE A 55 5.59 -26.90 6.86
N GLN A 56 4.57 -26.78 7.72
CA GLN A 56 3.25 -27.43 7.61
C GLN A 56 2.11 -26.40 7.57
N ASP A 57 2.42 -25.12 7.42
CA ASP A 57 1.41 -24.09 7.28
C ASP A 57 0.65 -24.24 5.95
N ASN A 58 -0.60 -23.76 5.98
CA ASN A 58 -1.54 -23.76 4.85
C ASN A 58 -1.85 -22.31 4.43
N PRO A 59 -0.90 -21.61 3.78
CA PRO A 59 -0.99 -20.17 3.56
C PRO A 59 -1.98 -19.81 2.45
N ALA A 60 -3.12 -19.18 2.79
CA ALA A 60 -4.05 -18.66 1.79
C ALA A 60 -3.57 -17.37 1.12
N ASP A 61 -2.76 -16.57 1.83
CA ASP A 61 -2.18 -15.34 1.31
C ASP A 61 -0.71 -15.22 1.75
N VAL A 62 0.20 -14.96 0.81
CA VAL A 62 1.65 -14.84 1.08
C VAL A 62 2.13 -13.42 0.77
N TYR A 63 2.99 -12.88 1.64
CA TYR A 63 3.48 -11.51 1.59
C TYR A 63 4.98 -11.45 1.89
N PHE A 64 5.61 -10.38 1.42
CA PHE A 64 6.98 -10.01 1.76
C PHE A 64 7.06 -8.53 2.16
N SER A 65 8.07 -8.12 2.91
CA SER A 65 8.29 -6.72 3.27
C SER A 65 8.76 -5.89 2.08
N THR A 66 8.24 -4.67 1.95
CA THR A 66 8.69 -3.69 0.95
C THR A 66 10.11 -3.18 1.24
N SER A 67 10.56 -3.29 2.49
CA SER A 67 11.94 -3.01 2.89
C SER A 67 12.80 -4.26 2.99
N SER A 68 14.10 -4.06 2.74
CA SER A 68 15.17 -5.01 2.97
C SER A 68 15.93 -4.64 4.25
N TRP A 69 16.23 -5.62 5.09
CA TRP A 69 16.86 -5.45 6.41
C TRP A 69 18.12 -6.29 6.52
N LEU A 70 19.08 -5.85 7.34
CA LEU A 70 20.26 -6.67 7.64
C LEU A 70 19.88 -7.99 8.31
N ASN A 71 18.89 -7.94 9.20
CA ASN A 71 18.23 -9.11 9.76
C ASN A 71 16.70 -8.94 9.67
N PRO A 72 16.03 -9.60 8.71
CA PRO A 72 14.58 -9.46 8.54
C PRO A 72 13.76 -10.35 9.49
N ILE A 73 14.43 -11.18 10.30
CA ILE A 73 13.75 -12.12 11.21
C ILE A 73 13.47 -11.43 12.54
N ASP A 74 12.22 -11.53 12.98
CA ASP A 74 11.73 -10.99 14.25
C ASP A 74 12.05 -9.50 14.47
N LEU A 75 11.74 -8.69 13.45
CA LEU A 75 11.90 -7.24 13.54
C LEU A 75 11.14 -6.68 14.76
N PRO A 76 11.77 -5.77 15.54
CA PRO A 76 11.11 -5.13 16.66
C PRO A 76 9.93 -4.27 16.22
N ARG A 77 8.97 -4.11 17.14
CA ARG A 77 7.87 -3.16 16.94
C ARG A 77 8.45 -1.75 16.96
N LEU A 78 7.74 -0.81 16.33
CA LEU A 78 8.13 0.61 16.35
C LEU A 78 8.24 1.19 17.77
N SER A 79 7.46 0.67 18.71
CA SER A 79 7.44 1.08 20.12
C SER A 79 8.40 0.29 21.01
N ASP A 80 9.17 -0.64 20.45
CA ASP A 80 10.11 -1.47 21.21
C ASP A 80 11.43 -0.71 21.40
N GLU A 81 11.69 -0.25 22.61
CA GLU A 81 12.91 0.47 22.99
C GLU A 81 13.96 -0.45 23.63
N THR A 82 13.64 -1.73 23.83
CA THR A 82 14.50 -2.68 24.55
C THR A 82 15.54 -3.34 23.64
N ARG A 83 15.23 -3.43 22.35
CA ARG A 83 16.09 -4.06 21.34
C ARG A 83 16.77 -3.02 20.45
N PRO A 84 17.96 -3.33 19.91
CA PRO A 84 18.60 -2.48 18.91
C PRO A 84 17.67 -2.21 17.73
N HIS A 85 17.69 -0.97 17.23
CA HIS A 85 16.92 -0.59 16.05
C HIS A 85 17.39 -1.38 14.82
N PRO A 86 16.49 -1.94 14.00
CA PRO A 86 16.87 -2.78 12.88
C PRO A 86 17.55 -1.94 11.79
N ILE A 87 18.57 -2.52 11.15
CA ILE A 87 19.34 -1.84 10.11
C ILE A 87 18.59 -1.98 8.78
N LEU A 88 17.95 -0.89 8.35
CA LEU A 88 17.33 -0.75 7.04
C LEU A 88 18.41 -0.69 5.95
N LEU A 89 18.34 -1.61 4.99
CA LEU A 89 19.28 -1.69 3.86
C LEU A 89 18.69 -1.11 2.58
N ASN A 90 17.40 -1.30 2.35
CA ASN A 90 16.68 -0.74 1.22
C ASN A 90 15.19 -0.58 1.57
N HIS A 91 14.50 0.32 0.88
CA HIS A 91 13.04 0.43 0.89
C HIS A 91 12.55 0.62 -0.54
N LEU A 92 11.88 -0.40 -1.08
CA LEU A 92 11.26 -0.30 -2.40
C LEU A 92 10.18 0.78 -2.37
N ILE A 93 10.15 1.58 -3.43
CA ILE A 93 9.03 2.49 -3.66
C ILE A 93 7.90 1.64 -4.23
N VAL A 94 6.80 1.58 -3.48
CA VAL A 94 5.67 0.74 -3.84
C VAL A 94 4.40 1.58 -3.92
N PHE A 95 3.71 1.46 -5.03
CA PHE A 95 2.37 2.01 -5.22
C PHE A 95 1.39 0.86 -5.38
N ASP A 96 0.32 0.89 -4.59
CA ASP A 96 -0.79 -0.06 -4.64
C ASP A 96 -2.03 0.66 -5.18
N ILE A 97 -2.52 0.20 -6.33
CA ILE A 97 -3.58 0.84 -7.10
C ILE A 97 -4.77 -0.12 -7.17
N ASP A 98 -5.78 0.16 -6.35
CA ASP A 98 -6.93 -0.72 -6.14
C ASP A 98 -8.25 -0.01 -6.47
N PHE A 99 -9.09 -0.65 -7.28
CA PHE A 99 -10.45 -0.20 -7.57
C PHE A 99 -11.43 -1.26 -7.10
N SER A 100 -12.27 -0.89 -6.12
CA SER A 100 -13.24 -1.81 -5.49
C SER A 100 -14.67 -1.43 -5.87
N PRO A 101 -15.60 -2.40 -5.98
CA PRO A 101 -15.41 -3.85 -5.85
C PRO A 101 -14.72 -4.47 -7.10
N LEU A 102 -14.39 -5.77 -7.04
CA LEU A 102 -13.81 -6.48 -8.17
C LEU A 102 -14.80 -6.49 -9.36
N SER A 103 -14.39 -5.92 -10.49
CA SER A 103 -15.07 -6.00 -11.78
C SER A 103 -14.09 -5.73 -12.93
N LEU A 104 -14.42 -6.13 -14.16
CA LEU A 104 -13.57 -5.86 -15.34
C LEU A 104 -13.40 -4.35 -15.57
N GLU A 105 -14.47 -3.56 -15.41
CA GLU A 105 -14.42 -2.11 -15.52
C GLU A 105 -13.47 -1.48 -14.49
N ASN A 106 -13.57 -1.89 -13.22
CA ASN A 106 -12.69 -1.38 -12.16
C ASN A 106 -11.24 -1.82 -12.37
N LEU A 107 -11.01 -3.04 -12.83
CA LEU A 107 -9.67 -3.51 -13.20
C LEU A 107 -9.08 -2.70 -14.35
N GLU A 108 -9.88 -2.34 -15.35
CA GLU A 108 -9.44 -1.51 -16.47
C GLU A 108 -9.09 -0.09 -15.99
N GLN A 109 -9.88 0.48 -15.08
CA GLN A 109 -9.53 1.76 -14.44
C GLN A 109 -8.25 1.67 -13.61
N ALA A 110 -8.07 0.58 -12.86
CA ALA A 110 -6.84 0.34 -12.11
C ALA A 110 -5.63 0.22 -13.05
N ARG A 111 -5.77 -0.49 -14.17
CA ARG A 111 -4.74 -0.63 -15.21
C ARG A 111 -4.35 0.70 -15.82
N ILE A 112 -5.33 1.49 -16.27
CA ILE A 112 -5.11 2.82 -16.85
C ILE A 112 -4.43 3.75 -15.83
N THR A 113 -4.89 3.75 -14.58
CA THR A 113 -4.29 4.54 -13.50
C THR A 113 -2.84 4.12 -13.25
N THR A 114 -2.58 2.82 -13.24
CA THR A 114 -1.23 2.25 -13.06
C THR A 114 -0.29 2.67 -14.18
N LEU A 115 -0.74 2.58 -15.44
CA LEU A 115 0.06 3.00 -16.60
C LEU A 115 0.36 4.51 -16.58
N LYS A 116 -0.66 5.33 -16.29
CA LYS A 116 -0.47 6.79 -16.17
C LYS A 116 0.47 7.16 -15.03
N LEU A 117 0.36 6.48 -13.89
CA LEU A 117 1.24 6.69 -12.74
C LEU A 117 2.68 6.30 -13.10
N HIS A 118 2.88 5.17 -13.78
CA HIS A 118 4.21 4.77 -14.24
C HIS A 118 4.85 5.84 -15.14
N ASN A 119 4.14 6.29 -16.18
CA ASN A 119 4.64 7.33 -17.08
C ASN A 119 4.95 8.64 -16.34
N TRP A 120 4.14 9.00 -15.33
CA TRP A 120 4.40 10.18 -14.51
C TRP A 120 5.65 10.00 -13.65
N VAL A 121 5.84 8.82 -13.04
CA VAL A 121 7.06 8.53 -12.26
C VAL A 121 8.30 8.64 -13.15
N GLU A 122 8.29 8.02 -14.34
CA GLU A 122 9.42 8.08 -15.29
C GLU A 122 9.75 9.52 -15.75
N GLN A 123 8.74 10.40 -15.82
CA GLN A 123 8.95 11.79 -16.22
C GLN A 123 9.49 12.68 -15.09
N ASN A 124 9.31 12.29 -13.83
CA ASN A 124 9.58 13.15 -12.67
C ASN A 124 10.73 12.64 -11.79
N TYR A 125 11.08 11.35 -11.86
CA TYR A 125 12.11 10.74 -11.01
C TYR A 125 12.99 9.78 -11.80
N ASP A 126 14.25 9.67 -11.37
CA ASP A 126 15.20 8.67 -11.88
C ASP A 126 15.08 7.37 -11.06
N TYR A 127 13.88 6.79 -11.06
CA TYR A 127 13.59 5.54 -10.38
C TYR A 127 13.62 4.37 -11.35
N GLU A 128 14.24 3.28 -10.93
CA GLU A 128 14.33 2.06 -11.73
C GLU A 128 13.08 1.21 -11.52
N LEU A 129 12.29 0.98 -12.57
CA LEU A 129 11.16 0.06 -12.51
C LEU A 129 11.67 -1.39 -12.38
N ILE A 130 11.33 -2.06 -11.28
CA ILE A 130 11.78 -3.42 -11.01
C ILE A 130 10.70 -4.45 -11.35
N SER A 131 9.44 -4.14 -11.07
CA SER A 131 8.34 -5.08 -11.28
C SER A 131 7.00 -4.39 -11.33
N ILE A 132 6.10 -4.94 -12.15
CA ILE A 132 4.67 -4.64 -12.19
C ILE A 132 3.95 -5.94 -11.85
N SER A 133 2.95 -5.90 -10.98
CA SER A 133 2.18 -7.09 -10.62
C SER A 133 0.69 -6.81 -10.57
N PHE A 134 -0.10 -7.68 -11.20
CA PHE A 134 -1.51 -7.81 -10.88
C PHE A 134 -1.67 -8.40 -9.48
N SER A 135 -2.45 -7.78 -8.60
CA SER A 135 -2.52 -8.14 -7.17
C SER A 135 -3.23 -9.48 -6.90
N GLY A 136 -3.77 -10.13 -7.94
CA GLY A 136 -4.61 -11.32 -7.81
C GLY A 136 -6.05 -11.00 -7.42
N SER A 137 -6.43 -9.71 -7.36
CA SER A 137 -7.81 -9.32 -7.14
C SER A 137 -8.19 -8.12 -7.99
N LYS A 138 -8.03 -6.91 -7.48
CA LYS A 138 -8.77 -5.72 -7.97
C LYS A 138 -7.85 -4.55 -8.38
N GLY A 139 -6.57 -4.83 -8.54
CA GLY A 139 -5.57 -3.79 -8.66
C GLY A 139 -4.19 -4.28 -9.02
N PHE A 140 -3.24 -3.36 -8.94
CA PHE A 140 -1.87 -3.53 -9.36
C PHE A 140 -0.89 -2.98 -8.34
N HIS A 141 0.30 -3.56 -8.32
CA HIS A 141 1.44 -3.07 -7.57
C HIS A 141 2.53 -2.64 -8.55
N LEU A 142 3.05 -1.43 -8.37
CA LEU A 142 4.28 -0.97 -9.01
C LEU A 142 5.41 -1.00 -8.00
N PHE A 143 6.57 -1.52 -8.41
CA PHE A 143 7.77 -1.60 -7.60
C PHE A 143 8.91 -0.88 -8.29
N TYR A 144 9.47 0.10 -7.61
CA TYR A 144 10.67 0.80 -8.07
C TYR A 144 11.80 0.69 -7.05
N ASN A 145 13.02 0.76 -7.56
CA ASN A 145 14.20 1.00 -6.76
C ASN A 145 14.60 2.47 -6.89
N ASP A 146 14.99 3.02 -5.75
CA ASP A 146 15.56 4.36 -5.69
C ASP A 146 17.06 4.28 -5.93
N LEU A 147 17.51 4.95 -6.98
CA LEU A 147 18.92 5.02 -7.36
C LEU A 147 19.70 5.94 -6.42
N ASP A 148 19.05 6.92 -5.78
CA ASP A 148 19.70 7.70 -4.73
C ASP A 148 19.80 6.86 -3.45
N ARG A 149 21.05 6.66 -3.01
CA ARG A 149 21.38 5.90 -1.80
C ARG A 149 21.77 6.79 -0.63
N SER A 150 21.74 8.11 -0.78
CA SER A 150 22.19 9.11 0.20
C SER A 150 21.60 8.88 1.59
N LEU A 151 20.27 8.67 1.67
CA LEU A 151 19.58 8.42 2.94
C LEU A 151 20.03 7.12 3.62
N PHE A 152 20.41 6.10 2.86
CA PHE A 152 20.87 4.81 3.41
C PHE A 152 22.30 4.88 3.96
N SER A 153 23.04 5.97 3.70
CA SER A 153 24.36 6.22 4.30
C SER A 153 24.30 6.81 5.71
N ILE A 154 23.12 7.22 6.20
CA ILE A 154 22.95 7.70 7.59
C ILE A 154 23.34 6.59 8.56
N GLU A 155 24.33 6.83 9.42
CA GLU A 155 24.90 5.79 10.31
C GLU A 155 23.91 5.31 11.36
N ASN A 156 23.17 6.23 11.98
CA ASN A 156 22.16 5.91 12.97
C ASN A 156 20.95 5.23 12.30
N ALA A 157 20.69 3.96 12.66
CA ALA A 157 19.64 3.17 12.02
C ALA A 157 18.23 3.72 12.21
N LYS A 158 17.95 4.38 13.35
CA LYS A 158 16.64 4.97 13.64
C LYS A 158 16.43 6.24 12.83
N GLU A 159 17.42 7.12 12.80
CA GLU A 159 17.40 8.34 11.98
C GLU A 159 17.31 8.01 10.49
N ARG A 160 18.05 6.99 10.03
CA ARG A 160 17.96 6.47 8.67
C ARG A 160 16.54 6.07 8.30
N GLU A 161 15.89 5.23 9.11
CA GLU A 161 14.53 4.77 8.82
C GLU A 161 13.53 5.95 8.81
N ILE A 162 13.68 6.90 9.73
CA ILE A 162 12.83 8.10 9.80
C ILE A 162 13.03 8.96 8.54
N ALA A 163 14.26 9.21 8.14
CA ALA A 163 14.58 10.03 6.96
C ALA A 163 14.00 9.41 5.67
N VAL A 164 14.17 8.10 5.47
CA VAL A 164 13.57 7.37 4.35
C VAL A 164 12.04 7.48 4.40
N LYS A 165 11.43 7.24 5.57
CA LYS A 165 9.98 7.35 5.74
C LYS A 165 9.47 8.75 5.38
N ASP A 166 10.16 9.80 5.80
CA ASP A 166 9.73 11.18 5.58
C ASP A 166 9.89 11.62 4.12
N GLU A 167 10.94 11.17 3.44
CA GLU A 167 11.08 11.35 1.99
C GLU A 167 9.96 10.63 1.22
N ARG A 168 9.65 9.38 1.57
CA ARG A 168 8.55 8.62 0.94
C ARG A 168 7.18 9.25 1.20
N LYS A 169 6.97 9.93 2.33
CA LYS A 169 5.76 10.73 2.57
C LYS A 169 5.66 11.91 1.60
N LYS A 170 6.77 12.61 1.32
CA LYS A 170 6.78 13.71 0.34
C LYS A 170 6.45 13.20 -1.06
N LEU A 171 7.09 12.11 -1.49
CA LEU A 171 6.77 11.43 -2.74
C LEU A 171 5.28 11.06 -2.83
N LEU A 172 4.72 10.47 -1.77
CA LEU A 172 3.30 10.14 -1.73
C LEU A 172 2.42 11.39 -1.86
N GLN A 173 2.78 12.51 -1.22
CA GLN A 173 2.04 13.77 -1.35
C GLN A 173 2.07 14.29 -2.79
N GLU A 174 3.23 14.26 -3.46
CA GLU A 174 3.37 14.68 -4.87
C GLU A 174 2.51 13.81 -5.80
N VAL A 175 2.52 12.49 -5.60
CA VAL A 175 1.69 11.53 -6.34
C VAL A 175 0.19 11.81 -6.15
N LEU A 176 -0.24 12.07 -4.91
CA LEU A 176 -1.64 12.39 -4.61
C LEU A 176 -2.06 13.75 -5.19
N LEU A 177 -1.18 14.76 -5.13
CA LEU A 177 -1.42 16.10 -5.71
C LEU A 177 -1.49 16.05 -7.24
N ALA A 178 -0.75 15.14 -7.87
CA ALA A 178 -0.86 14.86 -9.30
C ALA A 178 -2.17 14.12 -9.67
N GLY A 179 -3.02 13.78 -8.70
CA GLY A 179 -4.35 13.20 -8.90
C GLY A 179 -4.38 11.67 -9.00
N PHE A 180 -3.28 10.99 -8.69
CA PHE A 180 -3.23 9.52 -8.73
C PHE A 180 -3.88 8.90 -7.50
N LYS A 181 -4.75 7.91 -7.74
CA LYS A 181 -5.41 7.14 -6.68
C LYS A 181 -4.56 5.94 -6.28
N VAL A 182 -3.77 6.09 -5.24
CA VAL A 182 -2.94 5.03 -4.62
C VAL A 182 -3.34 4.81 -3.16
N ASP A 183 -3.09 3.63 -2.57
CA ASP A 183 -3.28 3.42 -1.12
C ASP A 183 -2.18 4.17 -0.33
N PRO A 184 -2.52 5.23 0.43
CA PRO A 184 -1.54 6.06 1.12
C PRO A 184 -0.81 5.34 2.25
N ARG A 185 -1.28 4.16 2.67
CA ARG A 185 -0.67 3.38 3.76
C ARG A 185 0.51 2.53 3.30
N ILE A 186 0.80 2.49 2.01
CA ILE A 186 1.86 1.64 1.45
C ILE A 186 3.17 2.41 1.32
N THR A 187 3.18 3.45 0.49
CA THR A 187 4.41 4.08 -0.01
C THR A 187 5.33 4.58 1.10
N ALA A 188 4.77 5.21 2.15
CA ALA A 188 5.55 5.76 3.26
C ALA A 188 5.85 4.76 4.39
N ASP A 189 5.20 3.59 4.41
CA ASP A 189 5.38 2.62 5.50
C ASP A 189 6.59 1.71 5.23
N THR A 190 7.71 2.03 5.87
CA THR A 190 8.98 1.29 5.80
C THR A 190 8.87 -0.15 6.31
N ARG A 191 7.82 -0.50 7.06
CA ARG A 191 7.58 -1.87 7.54
C ARG A 191 6.37 -2.53 6.87
N ARG A 192 5.91 -1.98 5.74
CA ARG A 192 4.77 -2.54 5.00
C ARG A 192 5.12 -3.89 4.39
N ILE A 193 4.16 -4.81 4.42
CA ILE A 193 4.19 -6.04 3.63
C ILE A 193 3.22 -5.94 2.46
N ILE A 194 3.58 -6.56 1.34
CA ILE A 194 2.76 -6.61 0.14
C ILE A 194 2.75 -8.03 -0.44
N ARG A 195 1.70 -8.37 -1.18
CA ARG A 195 1.48 -9.72 -1.66
C ARG A 195 2.62 -10.15 -2.57
N LEU A 196 3.16 -11.32 -2.31
CA LEU A 196 4.27 -11.88 -3.06
C LEU A 196 3.79 -12.31 -4.46
N PRO A 197 4.40 -11.85 -5.56
CA PRO A 197 4.10 -12.39 -6.88
C PRO A 197 4.35 -13.90 -6.94
N GLY A 198 3.58 -14.62 -7.75
CA GLY A 198 3.57 -16.09 -7.75
C GLY A 198 2.79 -16.72 -6.58
N SER A 199 2.12 -15.94 -5.73
CA SER A 199 1.23 -16.47 -4.68
C SER A 199 -0.25 -16.33 -5.02
N ILE A 200 -1.08 -17.23 -4.48
CA ILE A 200 -2.54 -17.18 -4.63
C ILE A 200 -3.11 -16.02 -3.80
N HIS A 201 -4.14 -15.38 -4.33
CA HIS A 201 -5.01 -14.48 -3.57
C HIS A 201 -6.15 -15.29 -2.94
N GLY A 202 -6.16 -15.44 -1.61
CA GLY A 202 -7.00 -16.43 -0.91
C GLY A 202 -8.51 -16.26 -1.07
N LYS A 203 -9.00 -15.09 -1.50
CA LYS A 203 -10.44 -14.86 -1.76
C LYS A 203 -10.89 -15.15 -3.18
N THR A 204 -10.01 -14.94 -4.16
CA THR A 204 -10.34 -15.01 -5.59
C THR A 204 -9.78 -16.28 -6.21
N GLY A 205 -8.70 -16.85 -5.68
CA GLY A 205 -8.01 -17.99 -6.27
C GLY A 205 -7.08 -17.59 -7.42
N LEU A 206 -7.13 -16.34 -7.87
CA LEU A 206 -6.22 -15.79 -8.87
C LEU A 206 -4.82 -15.63 -8.31
N LEU A 207 -3.85 -15.87 -9.16
CA LEU A 207 -2.44 -15.63 -8.88
C LEU A 207 -2.14 -14.13 -8.84
N CYS A 208 -1.38 -13.70 -7.83
CA CYS A 208 -0.63 -12.46 -7.89
C CYS A 208 0.43 -12.61 -8.98
N HIS A 209 0.23 -11.98 -10.13
CA HIS A 209 0.98 -12.31 -11.35
C HIS A 209 1.83 -11.13 -11.79
N ARG A 210 3.14 -11.33 -11.93
CA ARG A 210 3.99 -10.31 -12.56
C ARG A 210 3.59 -10.18 -14.02
N ILE A 211 3.48 -8.94 -14.48
CA ILE A 211 3.18 -8.61 -15.86
C ILE A 211 4.26 -7.68 -16.40
N SER A 212 4.49 -7.72 -17.71
CA SER A 212 5.39 -6.78 -18.36
C SER A 212 4.66 -5.45 -18.63
N LEU A 213 5.44 -4.41 -18.95
CA LEU A 213 4.88 -3.11 -19.32
C LEU A 213 4.01 -3.23 -20.58
N GLU A 214 4.44 -4.02 -21.57
CA GLU A 214 3.67 -4.25 -22.81
C GLU A 214 2.33 -4.96 -22.55
N ARG A 215 2.26 -5.80 -21.50
CA ARG A 215 0.99 -6.39 -21.06
C ARG A 215 0.12 -5.37 -20.32
N LEU A 216 0.72 -4.49 -19.51
CA LEU A 216 0.01 -3.40 -18.84
C LEU A 216 -0.60 -2.42 -19.84
N GLU A 217 0.03 -2.20 -21.00
CA GLU A 217 -0.50 -1.33 -22.07
C GLU A 217 -1.77 -1.88 -22.73
N LYS A 218 -1.94 -3.20 -22.76
CA LYS A 218 -3.12 -3.88 -23.32
C LYS A 218 -4.28 -3.92 -22.32
N SER A 219 -5.51 -3.85 -22.83
CA SER A 219 -6.73 -3.92 -22.00
C SER A 219 -6.80 -5.20 -21.17
N ILE A 220 -7.43 -5.11 -19.99
CA ILE A 220 -7.64 -6.26 -19.08
C ILE A 220 -8.28 -7.44 -19.81
N GLU A 221 -9.31 -7.19 -20.61
CA GLU A 221 -10.05 -8.24 -21.33
C GLU A 221 -9.16 -9.09 -22.24
N SER A 222 -8.09 -8.51 -22.78
CA SER A 222 -7.19 -9.21 -23.69
C SER A 222 -6.33 -10.28 -23.02
N TRP A 223 -6.18 -10.25 -21.69
CA TRP A 223 -5.23 -11.11 -21.00
C TRP A 223 -5.66 -11.63 -19.62
N ILE A 224 -6.76 -11.16 -19.03
CA ILE A 224 -7.18 -11.56 -17.68
C ILE A 224 -7.47 -13.06 -17.57
N ASN A 225 -8.00 -13.66 -18.64
CA ASN A 225 -8.30 -15.09 -18.70
C ASN A 225 -7.04 -15.96 -18.76
N ASP A 226 -5.88 -15.36 -19.09
CA ASP A 226 -4.60 -16.07 -19.07
C ASP A 226 -3.97 -16.05 -17.67
N VAL A 227 -4.53 -15.30 -16.72
CA VAL A 227 -4.06 -15.32 -15.33
C VAL A 227 -4.53 -16.62 -14.69
N PRO A 228 -3.63 -17.46 -14.16
CA PRO A 228 -4.04 -18.71 -13.53
C PRO A 228 -4.99 -18.47 -12.35
N SER A 229 -6.11 -19.19 -12.34
CA SER A 229 -7.07 -19.27 -11.23
C SER A 229 -7.11 -20.69 -10.70
N HIS A 230 -7.05 -20.82 -9.37
CA HIS A 230 -7.10 -22.12 -8.69
C HIS A 230 -8.47 -22.44 -8.08
N PHE A 231 -9.43 -21.51 -8.19
CA PHE A 231 -10.82 -21.73 -7.80
C PHE A 231 -11.67 -21.88 -9.06
N ALA A 232 -12.46 -22.96 -9.13
CA ALA A 232 -13.16 -23.38 -10.33
C ALA A 232 -14.25 -22.38 -10.80
N ASP A 233 -14.78 -21.56 -9.90
CA ASP A 233 -16.01 -20.78 -10.13
C ASP A 233 -15.80 -19.26 -10.07
N LEU A 234 -14.57 -18.75 -10.26
CA LEU A 234 -14.38 -17.30 -10.25
C LEU A 234 -14.84 -16.68 -11.58
N GLU A 235 -16.04 -16.11 -11.57
CA GLU A 235 -16.48 -15.18 -12.60
C GLU A 235 -16.26 -13.73 -12.15
N ILE A 236 -15.43 -12.98 -12.89
CA ILE A 236 -15.26 -11.54 -12.67
C ILE A 236 -16.43 -10.82 -13.34
N PRO A 237 -17.28 -10.08 -12.59
CA PRO A 237 -18.40 -9.37 -13.19
C PRO A 237 -17.90 -8.24 -14.09
N LYS A 238 -18.64 -7.94 -15.17
CA LYS A 238 -18.27 -6.85 -16.09
C LYS A 238 -18.26 -5.49 -15.38
N THR A 239 -19.35 -5.18 -14.68
CA THR A 239 -19.53 -3.95 -13.92
C THR A 239 -19.47 -4.22 -12.41
N ALA A 240 -19.18 -3.18 -11.65
CA ALA A 240 -19.16 -3.27 -10.19
C ALA A 240 -20.56 -3.58 -9.65
N ILE A 241 -20.74 -4.76 -9.08
CA ILE A 241 -21.97 -5.07 -8.33
C ILE A 241 -21.85 -4.39 -6.97
N SER A 242 -22.74 -3.43 -6.68
CA SER A 242 -22.83 -2.83 -5.35
C SER A 242 -23.16 -3.94 -4.36
N GLN A 243 -22.18 -4.36 -3.57
CA GLN A 243 -22.49 -5.11 -2.37
C GLN A 243 -23.13 -4.12 -1.39
N ASP A 244 -24.46 -4.16 -1.30
CA ASP A 244 -25.14 -3.72 -0.08
C ASP A 244 -24.57 -4.58 1.04
N LYS A 245 -23.52 -4.08 1.69
CA LYS A 245 -23.06 -4.66 2.93
C LYS A 245 -24.17 -4.35 3.93
N GLU A 246 -25.02 -5.34 4.21
CA GLU A 246 -25.64 -5.43 5.52
C GLU A 246 -24.55 -5.13 6.54
N LYS A 247 -24.69 -3.99 7.23
CA LYS A 247 -23.78 -3.60 8.29
C LYS A 247 -23.90 -4.65 9.39
N LYS A 248 -23.10 -5.71 9.33
CA LYS A 248 -22.86 -6.55 10.51
C LYS A 248 -22.37 -5.59 11.61
N PRO A 249 -23.01 -5.57 12.79
CA PRO A 249 -22.62 -4.66 13.84
C PRO A 249 -21.15 -4.94 14.17
N PHE A 250 -20.31 -3.96 13.89
CA PHE A 250 -18.90 -4.01 14.19
C PHE A 250 -18.79 -4.05 15.71
N LYS A 251 -18.56 -5.22 16.32
CA LYS A 251 -18.13 -5.30 17.71
C LYS A 251 -16.69 -4.82 17.76
N SER A 252 -16.55 -3.51 17.91
CA SER A 252 -15.28 -2.89 18.23
C SER A 252 -14.85 -3.35 19.62
N TYR A 253 -13.78 -4.14 19.71
CA TYR A 253 -12.95 -4.11 20.91
C TYR A 253 -12.16 -2.78 20.86
N VAL A 254 -12.85 -1.70 21.22
CA VAL A 254 -12.21 -0.43 21.57
C VAL A 254 -11.68 -0.63 22.98
N ASN A 255 -10.36 -0.72 23.12
CA ASN A 255 -9.77 -0.19 24.34
C ASN A 255 -10.11 1.29 24.33
N GLU A 256 -10.95 1.72 25.28
CA GLU A 256 -11.29 3.12 25.51
C GLU A 256 -10.04 3.85 26.03
N GLU A 257 -9.08 4.09 25.14
CA GLU A 257 -8.35 5.34 25.21
C GLU A 257 -9.30 6.38 24.63
N LYS A 258 -9.86 7.21 25.52
CA LYS A 258 -10.68 8.36 25.16
C LYS A 258 -9.85 9.31 24.32
N GLU A 259 -9.77 9.08 23.01
CA GLU A 259 -9.45 10.12 22.06
C GLU A 259 -10.63 11.09 22.06
N GLN A 260 -10.45 12.14 22.84
CA GLN A 260 -11.28 13.32 22.85
C GLN A 260 -11.24 13.89 21.42
N VAL A 261 -12.29 13.64 20.63
CA VAL A 261 -12.47 14.31 19.34
C VAL A 261 -12.84 15.74 19.64
N ASP A 262 -11.83 16.57 19.88
CA ASP A 262 -12.03 18.01 19.92
C ASP A 262 -12.36 18.44 18.47
N GLN A 263 -13.65 18.66 18.21
CA GLN A 263 -14.09 19.49 17.09
C GLN A 263 -13.59 20.90 17.37
N TYR A 264 -12.40 21.22 16.88
CA TYR A 264 -11.84 22.56 17.01
C TYR A 264 -12.74 23.57 16.28
N THR A 265 -13.43 24.39 17.07
CA THR A 265 -14.11 25.61 16.62
C THR A 265 -13.19 26.77 17.00
N TYR A 266 -12.75 27.58 16.03
CA TYR A 266 -11.87 28.72 16.30
C TYR A 266 -12.64 30.04 16.36
N MET A 267 -12.24 30.85 17.34
CA MET A 267 -12.78 32.15 17.76
C MET A 267 -12.14 33.31 16.98
N MET A 268 -12.89 34.40 16.77
CA MET A 268 -12.42 35.62 16.13
C MET A 268 -12.29 36.77 17.16
N GLU A 269 -11.16 37.47 17.14
CA GLU A 269 -10.95 38.74 17.86
C GLU A 269 -10.96 39.89 16.84
N VAL A 270 -11.67 40.97 17.18
CA VAL A 270 -11.81 42.16 16.34
C VAL A 270 -11.12 43.32 17.04
N SER A 271 -10.12 43.92 16.40
CA SER A 271 -9.63 45.25 16.77
C SER A 271 -9.67 46.16 15.55
N ASN A 272 -10.12 47.40 15.78
CA ASN A 272 -10.13 48.45 14.78
C ASN A 272 -9.23 49.57 15.28
N HIS A 273 -8.14 49.86 14.55
CA HIS A 273 -7.63 51.21 14.29
C HIS A 273 -6.47 51.13 13.29
N LEU A 274 -6.79 51.08 11.99
CA LEU A 274 -5.82 51.34 10.92
C LEU A 274 -5.81 52.85 10.62
N PRO A 275 -4.68 53.57 10.83
CA PRO A 275 -4.59 54.99 10.49
C PRO A 275 -4.86 55.19 9.00
N GLY A 276 -5.88 55.99 8.66
CA GLY A 276 -6.20 56.35 7.27
C GLY A 276 -7.39 55.64 6.63
N THR A 277 -8.06 54.71 7.33
CA THR A 277 -9.28 54.07 6.83
C THR A 277 -10.52 54.56 7.59
N LYS A 278 -11.20 55.60 7.09
CA LYS A 278 -12.55 55.93 7.55
C LYS A 278 -13.48 54.74 7.23
N ASP A 279 -14.09 54.18 8.27
CA ASP A 279 -15.25 53.26 8.23
C ASP A 279 -15.08 51.93 7.45
N ARG A 280 -13.89 51.31 7.48
CA ARG A 280 -13.68 49.95 6.95
C ARG A 280 -13.18 49.01 8.04
N SER A 281 -13.91 47.90 8.25
CA SER A 281 -13.50 46.79 9.12
C SER A 281 -12.84 45.68 8.28
N ALA A 282 -11.74 45.13 8.76
CA ALA A 282 -11.14 43.92 8.20
C ALA A 282 -11.40 42.74 9.15
N LEU A 283 -11.86 41.62 8.61
CA LEU A 283 -12.08 40.36 9.34
C LEU A 283 -11.13 39.31 8.78
N ILE A 284 -10.45 38.58 9.67
CA ILE A 284 -9.53 37.51 9.31
C ILE A 284 -10.03 36.23 9.99
N PHE A 285 -10.21 35.18 9.20
CA PHE A 285 -10.69 33.87 9.67
C PHE A 285 -9.62 32.82 9.43
N TRP A 286 -9.50 31.89 10.38
CA TRP A 286 -8.73 30.65 10.20
C TRP A 286 -9.71 29.50 10.07
N THR A 287 -9.79 28.90 8.87
CA THR A 287 -10.77 27.86 8.55
C THR A 287 -10.09 26.51 8.26
N PRO A 288 -10.77 25.36 8.50
CA PRO A 288 -10.24 24.05 8.14
C PRO A 288 -10.11 23.87 6.62
N TYR A 289 -9.09 23.15 6.16
CA TYR A 289 -8.90 22.82 4.74
C TYR A 289 -10.07 22.05 4.11
N SER A 290 -10.84 21.32 4.92
CA SER A 290 -12.05 20.64 4.47
C SER A 290 -13.13 21.59 3.95
N TRP A 291 -12.99 22.90 4.18
CA TRP A 291 -13.90 23.93 3.68
C TRP A 291 -13.49 24.49 2.31
N GLY A 292 -12.44 23.94 1.70
CA GLY A 292 -11.91 24.43 0.43
C GLY A 292 -11.03 25.66 0.61
N THR A 293 -10.59 26.26 -0.50
CA THR A 293 -9.77 27.48 -0.52
C THR A 293 -10.40 28.54 -1.41
N GLY A 294 -10.08 29.82 -1.17
CA GLY A 294 -10.61 30.92 -1.97
C GLY A 294 -12.15 31.04 -1.90
N ALA A 295 -12.80 31.03 -3.06
CA ALA A 295 -14.24 31.25 -3.18
C ALA A 295 -15.09 30.15 -2.51
N GLU A 296 -14.65 28.88 -2.57
CA GLU A 296 -15.36 27.74 -1.95
C GLU A 296 -15.41 27.88 -0.42
N CYS A 297 -14.29 28.30 0.17
CA CYS A 297 -14.21 28.59 1.60
C CYS A 297 -15.11 29.77 1.99
N PHE A 298 -15.15 30.81 1.15
CA PHE A 298 -15.97 31.99 1.37
C PHE A 298 -17.47 31.70 1.27
N GLU A 299 -17.91 30.89 0.30
CA GLU A 299 -19.31 30.46 0.21
C GLU A 299 -19.72 29.67 1.46
N ARG A 300 -18.87 28.76 1.94
CA ARG A 300 -19.16 27.98 3.16
C ARG A 300 -19.18 28.84 4.42
N LEU A 301 -18.32 29.86 4.51
CA LEU A 301 -18.36 30.87 5.56
C LEU A 301 -19.68 31.66 5.57
N ASN A 302 -20.25 31.98 4.39
CA ASN A 302 -21.53 32.68 4.28
C ASN A 302 -22.76 31.82 4.61
N THR A 303 -22.61 30.49 4.67
CA THR A 303 -23.71 29.56 4.98
C THR A 303 -23.83 29.21 6.46
N LEU A 304 -23.04 29.83 7.33
CA LEU A 304 -23.12 29.74 8.80
C LEU A 304 -23.98 30.86 9.37
#